data_AF-A0A286U4M6-F1
#
_entry.id   AF-A0A286U4M6-F1
#
_cell.length_a   1.000
_cell.length_b   1.000
_cell.length_c   1.000
_cell.angle_alpha   90.00
_cell.angle_beta   90.00
_cell.angle_gamma   90.00
#
_symmetry.space_group_name_H-M   'P 1'
#
loop_
_entity.id
_entity.type
_entity.pdbx_description
1 polymer ?
#
loop_
_entity_poly.entity_id
_entity_poly.type
_entity_poly.pdbx_seq_one_letter_code
_entity_poly.pdbx_strand_id
1 'polypeptide(L)'
;MKHVIIGAGVAGITAARTIKELDREAEVVVIGDELFLPYKRYLLSEFLSNSIKRDELLFCSVRMLKELGIKLRKGTWVKAIESSKKMIKLLHNEVVHYDKLLIATGGSPTLGLVLQPHKKHIHFYYSLYDTLVLKEKLPEIQKCIVFGDGVSCLDLICMLRNLGKQVTYITKGERATFALDEYDFEGELQEFLEEKGIEIITEDQIVSIEETDHGYKVETIQQKMLTTDIVFAWDYYKPNISCIEGSAIEKKLGILVNVNLETSEKGIYAAGDCVEIYHPGIKDYWINFGMPNALEQGKIAGKNMLGQHEEYKIQEAIVFNLMGQSLKARWWK
;
A
#
# COMPACT_ATOMS: atom_id res chain seq x y z
N MET A 1 27.69 -12.81 3.69
CA MET A 1 26.45 -13.30 4.34
C MET A 1 25.30 -13.26 3.34
N LYS A 2 24.28 -14.09 3.53
CA LYS A 2 23.07 -14.14 2.70
C LYS A 2 21.91 -13.40 3.36
N HIS A 3 21.44 -12.37 2.69
CA HIS A 3 20.31 -11.54 3.07
C HIS A 3 19.12 -11.88 2.17
N VAL A 4 18.02 -12.30 2.78
CA VAL A 4 16.76 -12.55 2.07
C VAL A 4 15.77 -11.46 2.44
N ILE A 5 15.09 -10.92 1.44
CA ILE A 5 14.10 -9.84 1.59
C ILE A 5 12.79 -10.31 0.98
N ILE A 6 11.73 -10.37 1.79
CA ILE A 6 10.37 -10.71 1.37
C ILE A 6 9.64 -9.40 1.06
N GLY A 7 9.24 -9.19 -0.19
CA GLY A 7 8.60 -7.98 -0.68
C GLY A 7 9.53 -7.14 -1.54
N ALA A 8 9.09 -6.89 -2.78
CA ALA A 8 9.83 -6.11 -3.78
C ALA A 8 9.32 -4.66 -3.93
N GLY A 9 8.65 -4.15 -2.90
CA GLY A 9 8.24 -2.74 -2.83
C GLY A 9 9.39 -1.80 -2.48
N VAL A 10 9.07 -0.52 -2.24
CA VAL A 10 10.05 0.53 -1.94
C VAL A 10 10.95 0.16 -0.76
N ALA A 11 10.38 -0.30 0.36
CA ALA A 11 11.15 -0.69 1.54
C ALA A 11 12.17 -1.82 1.24
N GLY A 12 11.71 -2.92 0.64
CA GLY A 12 12.55 -4.07 0.36
C GLY A 12 13.69 -3.78 -0.63
N ILE A 13 13.40 -3.03 -1.72
CA ILE A 13 14.42 -2.67 -2.69
C ILE A 13 15.40 -1.63 -2.14
N THR A 14 14.93 -0.72 -1.30
CA THR A 14 15.81 0.25 -0.64
C THR A 14 16.77 -0.47 0.30
N ALA A 15 16.28 -1.41 1.12
CA ALA A 15 17.13 -2.25 1.96
C ALA A 15 18.15 -3.06 1.15
N ALA A 16 17.72 -3.69 0.05
CA ALA A 16 18.60 -4.46 -0.83
C ALA A 16 19.75 -3.61 -1.39
N ARG A 17 19.43 -2.38 -1.83
CA ARG A 17 20.42 -1.42 -2.33
C ARG A 17 21.36 -0.97 -1.22
N THR A 18 20.83 -0.57 -0.07
CA THR A 18 21.64 -0.15 1.07
C THR A 18 22.61 -1.23 1.53
N ILE A 19 22.18 -2.50 1.57
CA ILE A 19 23.07 -3.63 1.88
C ILE A 19 24.19 -3.71 0.85
N LYS A 20 23.88 -3.68 -0.45
CA LYS A 20 24.89 -3.78 -1.52
C LYS A 20 25.84 -2.59 -1.62
N GLU A 21 25.37 -1.40 -1.25
CA GLU A 21 26.19 -0.18 -1.19
C GLU A 21 27.20 -0.23 -0.04
N LEU A 22 26.85 -0.86 1.09
CA LEU A 22 27.68 -0.99 2.29
C LEU A 22 28.53 -2.27 2.33
N ASP A 23 28.03 -3.36 1.75
CA ASP A 23 28.71 -4.65 1.61
C ASP A 23 28.44 -5.22 0.21
N ARG A 24 29.39 -5.03 -0.71
CA ARG A 24 29.29 -5.50 -2.09
C ARG A 24 29.27 -7.03 -2.21
N GLU A 25 29.91 -7.72 -1.27
CA GLU A 25 30.06 -9.18 -1.26
C GLU A 25 28.85 -9.90 -0.65
N ALA A 26 27.96 -9.16 0.03
CA ALA A 26 26.71 -9.72 0.54
C ALA A 26 25.88 -10.38 -0.58
N GLU A 27 25.40 -11.60 -0.34
CA GLU A 27 24.42 -12.23 -1.24
C GLU A 27 23.03 -11.67 -0.90
N VAL A 28 22.40 -10.95 -1.84
CA VAL A 28 21.08 -10.34 -1.62
C VAL A 28 20.05 -10.94 -2.57
N VAL A 29 19.00 -11.53 -1.99
CA VAL A 29 17.85 -12.09 -2.71
C VAL A 29 16.58 -11.34 -2.31
N VAL A 30 15.92 -10.73 -3.27
CA VAL A 30 14.61 -10.07 -3.08
C VAL A 30 13.53 -10.94 -3.71
N ILE A 31 12.47 -11.23 -2.97
CA ILE A 31 11.37 -12.09 -3.42
C ILE A 31 10.08 -11.26 -3.42
N GLY A 32 9.49 -11.05 -4.58
CA GLY A 32 8.21 -10.35 -4.76
C GLY A 32 7.17 -11.25 -5.41
N ASP A 33 5.93 -11.10 -4.98
CA ASP A 33 4.75 -11.77 -5.49
C ASP A 33 4.27 -11.20 -6.84
N GLU A 34 4.53 -9.91 -7.10
CA GLU A 34 4.22 -9.30 -8.40
C GLU A 34 5.17 -9.77 -9.53
N LEU A 35 4.65 -9.84 -10.75
CA LEU A 35 5.43 -10.20 -11.96
C LEU A 35 6.26 -9.04 -12.52
N PHE A 36 6.09 -7.83 -11.97
CA PHE A 36 6.71 -6.60 -12.48
C PHE A 36 8.02 -6.26 -11.76
N LEU A 37 8.80 -5.38 -12.38
CA LEU A 37 9.91 -4.74 -11.68
C LEU A 37 9.35 -3.81 -10.59
N PRO A 38 10.09 -3.61 -9.49
CA PRO A 38 9.74 -2.63 -8.46
C PRO A 38 9.39 -1.26 -9.03
N TYR A 39 8.29 -0.70 -8.55
CA TYR A 39 7.71 0.53 -9.07
C TYR A 39 7.18 1.44 -7.95
N LYS A 40 6.98 2.70 -8.29
CA LYS A 40 6.48 3.76 -7.42
C LYS A 40 4.96 3.67 -7.37
N ARG A 41 4.42 2.88 -6.42
CA ARG A 41 2.97 2.68 -6.29
C ARG A 41 2.19 3.99 -6.11
N TYR A 42 2.78 4.97 -5.46
CA TYR A 42 2.18 6.30 -5.26
C TYR A 42 2.02 7.11 -6.54
N LEU A 43 2.59 6.67 -7.67
CA LEU A 43 2.42 7.31 -8.99
C LEU A 43 1.46 6.55 -9.91
N LEU A 44 0.71 5.57 -9.39
CA LEU A 44 -0.17 4.78 -10.23
C LEU A 44 -1.32 5.64 -10.83
N SER A 45 -1.66 6.80 -10.25
CA SER A 45 -2.86 7.57 -10.59
C SER A 45 -2.51 8.50 -11.72
N GLU A 46 -1.33 9.11 -11.67
CA GLU A 46 -0.69 9.77 -12.79
C GLU A 46 -0.42 8.78 -13.94
N PHE A 47 -0.06 7.54 -13.64
CA PHE A 47 0.07 6.53 -14.69
C PHE A 47 -1.28 6.16 -15.29
N LEU A 48 -2.33 5.98 -14.47
CA LEU A 48 -3.69 5.67 -14.90
C LEU A 48 -4.24 6.77 -15.80
N SER A 49 -4.06 8.04 -15.42
CA SER A 49 -4.48 9.23 -16.17
C SER A 49 -3.66 9.55 -17.43
N ASN A 50 -2.59 8.79 -17.71
CA ASN A 50 -1.60 9.07 -18.77
C ASN A 50 -0.76 10.34 -18.55
N SER A 51 -0.70 10.87 -17.31
CA SER A 51 0.17 12.00 -16.96
C SER A 51 1.66 11.62 -16.94
N ILE A 52 1.97 10.34 -16.75
CA ILE A 52 3.34 9.80 -16.86
C ILE A 52 3.39 8.54 -17.73
N LYS A 53 4.58 8.23 -18.25
CA LYS A 53 4.86 6.97 -18.96
C LYS A 53 5.20 5.85 -17.97
N ARG A 54 5.06 4.60 -18.42
CA ARG A 54 5.36 3.41 -17.61
C ARG A 54 6.80 3.39 -17.08
N ASP A 55 7.77 3.86 -17.85
CA ASP A 55 9.18 3.87 -17.43
C ASP A 55 9.42 4.83 -16.25
N GLU A 56 8.63 5.89 -16.13
CA GLU A 56 8.71 6.85 -15.03
C GLU A 56 8.18 6.26 -13.71
N LEU A 57 7.32 5.24 -13.82
CA LEU A 57 6.79 4.47 -12.69
C LEU A 57 7.86 3.56 -12.07
N LEU A 58 8.85 3.09 -12.84
CA LEU A 58 9.85 2.16 -12.34
C LEU A 58 10.68 2.80 -11.21
N PHE A 59 10.79 2.10 -10.09
CA PHE A 59 11.65 2.50 -8.97
C PHE A 59 13.10 2.08 -9.21
N CYS A 60 13.30 1.12 -10.11
CA CYS A 60 14.53 0.37 -10.26
C CYS A 60 14.64 -0.17 -11.69
N SER A 61 15.85 -0.17 -12.26
CA SER A 61 16.11 -0.73 -13.59
C SER A 61 16.77 -2.11 -13.50
N VAL A 62 16.59 -2.95 -14.54
CA VAL A 62 17.28 -4.24 -14.66
C VAL A 62 18.80 -4.06 -14.62
N ARG A 63 19.30 -2.97 -15.22
CA ARG A 63 20.72 -2.62 -15.23
C ARG A 63 21.24 -2.41 -13.81
N MET A 64 20.54 -1.61 -13.00
CA MET A 64 20.92 -1.37 -11.61
C MET A 64 20.93 -2.66 -10.78
N LEU A 65 19.91 -3.51 -10.91
CA LEU A 65 19.87 -4.80 -10.20
C LEU A 65 21.06 -5.69 -10.57
N LYS A 66 21.45 -5.72 -11.85
CA LYS A 66 22.63 -6.47 -12.33
C LYS A 66 23.93 -5.88 -11.81
N GLU A 67 24.11 -4.56 -11.92
CA GLU A 67 25.32 -3.86 -11.47
C GLU A 67 25.56 -4.02 -9.97
N LEU A 68 24.50 -4.00 -9.15
CA LEU A 68 24.59 -4.25 -7.71
C LEU A 68 24.62 -5.74 -7.36
N GLY A 69 24.37 -6.65 -8.30
CA GLY A 69 24.29 -8.09 -8.02
C GLY A 69 23.11 -8.49 -7.13
N ILE A 70 21.97 -7.79 -7.23
CA ILE A 70 20.73 -8.10 -6.50
C ILE A 70 19.94 -9.14 -7.28
N LYS A 71 19.67 -10.29 -6.66
CA LYS A 71 18.85 -11.36 -7.27
C LYS A 71 17.38 -11.10 -6.98
N LEU A 72 16.63 -10.59 -7.96
CA LEU A 72 15.18 -10.39 -7.86
C LEU A 72 14.41 -11.62 -8.37
N ARG A 73 13.57 -12.20 -7.52
CA ARG A 73 12.62 -13.26 -7.84
C ARG A 73 11.20 -12.69 -7.87
N LYS A 74 10.62 -12.61 -9.06
CA LYS A 74 9.27 -12.07 -9.31
C LYS A 74 8.23 -13.19 -9.31
N GLY A 75 6.95 -12.86 -9.13
CA GLY A 75 5.86 -13.85 -9.19
C GLY A 75 5.93 -14.94 -8.12
N THR A 76 6.63 -14.69 -7.02
CA THR A 76 6.99 -15.72 -6.04
C THR A 76 6.43 -15.34 -4.67
N TRP A 77 5.55 -16.19 -4.16
CA TRP A 77 4.94 -16.02 -2.84
C TRP A 77 5.74 -16.75 -1.76
N VAL A 78 5.98 -16.09 -0.64
CA VAL A 78 6.52 -16.72 0.57
C VAL A 78 5.35 -17.21 1.42
N LYS A 79 5.30 -18.52 1.65
CA LYS A 79 4.22 -19.19 2.37
C LYS A 79 4.43 -19.14 3.88
N ALA A 80 5.65 -19.36 4.34
CA ALA A 80 5.95 -19.46 5.77
C ALA A 80 7.40 -19.11 6.07
N ILE A 81 7.65 -18.65 7.29
CA ILE A 81 8.97 -18.42 7.87
C ILE A 81 9.19 -19.44 9.01
N GLU A 82 10.29 -20.19 8.94
CA GLU A 82 10.75 -21.09 10.00
C GLU A 82 12.01 -20.50 10.64
N SER A 83 11.82 -19.58 11.58
CA SER A 83 12.88 -18.77 12.19
C SER A 83 13.96 -19.60 12.87
N SER A 84 13.58 -20.66 13.60
CA SER A 84 14.49 -21.60 14.28
C SER A 84 15.45 -22.32 13.33
N LYS A 85 15.06 -22.48 12.06
CA LYS A 85 15.87 -23.11 11.00
C LYS A 85 16.50 -22.10 10.04
N LYS A 86 16.28 -20.80 10.28
CA LYS A 86 16.70 -19.68 9.40
C LYS A 86 16.38 -19.93 7.93
N MET A 87 15.13 -20.29 7.66
CA MET A 87 14.65 -20.56 6.32
C MET A 87 13.25 -20.02 6.08
N ILE A 88 12.95 -19.76 4.81
CA ILE A 88 11.60 -19.48 4.35
C ILE A 88 11.15 -20.57 3.39
N LYS A 89 9.85 -20.81 3.36
CA LYS A 89 9.23 -21.74 2.42
C LYS A 89 8.42 -20.96 1.40
N LEU A 90 8.71 -21.16 0.12
CA LEU A 90 7.95 -20.56 -0.97
C LEU A 90 6.66 -21.35 -1.21
N LEU A 91 5.69 -20.74 -1.89
CA LEU A 91 4.39 -21.36 -2.15
C LEU A 91 4.51 -22.69 -2.91
N HIS A 92 5.47 -22.78 -3.83
CA HIS A 92 5.78 -24.00 -4.59
C HIS A 92 6.72 -24.96 -3.83
N ASN A 93 6.83 -24.82 -2.50
CA ASN A 93 7.60 -25.65 -1.57
C ASN A 93 9.13 -25.59 -1.68
N GLU A 94 9.72 -24.73 -2.51
CA GLU A 94 11.16 -24.49 -2.41
C GLU A 94 11.51 -23.86 -1.06
N VAL A 95 12.65 -24.27 -0.51
CA VAL A 95 13.21 -23.75 0.74
C VAL A 95 14.37 -22.81 0.43
N VAL A 96 14.37 -21.63 1.04
CA VAL A 96 15.43 -20.64 0.92
C VAL A 96 16.00 -20.32 2.30
N HIS A 97 17.27 -20.67 2.53
CA HIS A 97 17.99 -20.31 3.76
C HIS A 97 18.51 -18.88 3.71
N TYR A 98 18.67 -18.26 4.89
CA TYR A 98 19.19 -16.90 5.06
C TYR A 98 20.09 -16.79 6.30
N ASP A 99 21.00 -15.83 6.31
CA ASP A 99 21.70 -15.37 7.52
C ASP A 99 20.91 -14.27 8.23
N LYS A 100 20.30 -13.37 7.44
CA LYS A 100 19.43 -12.27 7.87
C LYS A 100 18.19 -12.20 6.99
N LEU A 101 17.04 -11.93 7.59
CA LEU A 101 15.75 -11.81 6.89
C LEU A 101 15.15 -10.42 7.08
N LEU A 102 14.60 -9.85 6.00
CA LEU A 102 13.73 -8.68 6.06
C LEU A 102 12.34 -9.04 5.54
N ILE A 103 11.31 -8.64 6.28
CA ILE A 103 9.91 -8.74 5.89
C ILE A 103 9.44 -7.33 5.49
N ALA A 104 9.17 -7.12 4.21
CA ALA A 104 8.77 -5.86 3.59
C ALA A 104 7.55 -6.05 2.67
N THR A 105 6.57 -6.82 3.15
CA THR A 105 5.39 -7.28 2.40
C THR A 105 4.31 -6.22 2.21
N GLY A 106 4.49 -5.03 2.81
CA GLY A 106 3.57 -3.90 2.72
C GLY A 106 2.20 -4.19 3.35
N GLY A 107 1.16 -3.50 2.91
CA GLY A 107 -0.23 -3.74 3.26
C GLY A 107 -1.13 -3.61 2.05
N SER A 108 -2.37 -4.09 2.10
CA SER A 108 -3.30 -4.10 0.95
C SER A 108 -4.69 -3.62 1.34
N PRO A 109 -5.46 -3.05 0.38
CA PRO A 109 -6.85 -2.71 0.59
C PRO A 109 -7.67 -3.99 0.84
N THR A 110 -8.66 -3.89 1.71
CA THR A 110 -9.55 -5.00 2.06
C THR A 110 -10.99 -4.53 2.15
N LEU A 111 -11.91 -5.44 1.83
CA LEU A 111 -13.34 -5.22 1.89
C LEU A 111 -13.89 -5.61 3.27
N GLY A 112 -14.82 -4.80 3.77
CA GLY A 112 -15.66 -5.13 4.91
C GLY A 112 -16.65 -6.24 4.57
N LEU A 113 -17.24 -6.85 5.61
CA LEU A 113 -18.07 -8.05 5.47
C LEU A 113 -19.24 -7.88 4.49
N VAL A 114 -19.82 -6.68 4.43
CA VAL A 114 -20.94 -6.35 3.53
C VAL A 114 -20.52 -6.39 2.06
N LEU A 115 -19.29 -5.95 1.74
CA LEU A 115 -18.79 -5.87 0.37
C LEU A 115 -18.09 -7.14 -0.13
N GLN A 116 -17.69 -8.04 0.77
CA GLN A 116 -17.01 -9.29 0.41
C GLN A 116 -17.76 -10.15 -0.63
N PRO A 117 -19.09 -10.36 -0.55
CA PRO A 117 -19.84 -11.10 -1.57
C PRO A 117 -19.77 -10.46 -2.97
N HIS A 118 -19.52 -9.15 -3.04
CA HIS A 118 -19.51 -8.35 -4.26
C HIS A 118 -18.11 -8.12 -4.83
N LYS A 119 -17.07 -8.75 -4.25
CA LYS A 119 -15.66 -8.54 -4.61
C LYS A 119 -15.37 -8.58 -6.12
N LYS A 120 -16.06 -9.45 -6.88
CA LYS A 120 -15.88 -9.57 -8.33
C LYS A 120 -16.35 -8.35 -9.14
N HIS A 121 -17.22 -7.52 -8.57
CA HIS A 121 -17.77 -6.31 -9.17
C HIS A 121 -17.04 -5.04 -8.70
N ILE A 122 -16.07 -5.19 -7.79
CA ILE A 122 -15.31 -4.09 -7.22
C ILE A 122 -13.93 -4.04 -7.85
N HIS A 123 -13.55 -2.85 -8.28
CA HIS A 123 -12.24 -2.56 -8.82
C HIS A 123 -11.35 -1.91 -7.75
N PHE A 124 -10.09 -2.32 -7.73
CA PHE A 124 -9.07 -1.68 -6.91
C PHE A 124 -8.14 -0.87 -7.80
N TYR A 125 -7.50 0.11 -7.19
CA TYR A 125 -6.41 0.88 -7.77
C TYR A 125 -5.24 0.77 -6.78
N TYR A 126 -4.52 -0.35 -6.83
CA TYR A 126 -3.49 -0.65 -5.83
C TYR A 126 -2.24 -1.33 -6.41
N SER A 127 -2.40 -2.32 -7.30
CA SER A 127 -1.29 -2.96 -8.00
C SER A 127 -1.14 -2.42 -9.43
N LEU A 128 0.06 -2.58 -10.01
CA LEU A 128 0.27 -2.27 -11.43
C LEU A 128 -0.62 -3.13 -12.34
N TYR A 129 -0.95 -4.36 -11.93
CA TYR A 129 -1.91 -5.18 -12.68
C TYR A 129 -3.29 -4.52 -12.71
N ASP A 130 -3.80 -4.10 -11.54
CA ASP A 130 -5.10 -3.43 -11.45
C ASP A 130 -5.13 -2.17 -12.32
N THR A 131 -4.06 -1.37 -12.26
CA THR A 131 -3.93 -0.16 -13.07
C THR A 131 -3.92 -0.46 -14.57
N LEU A 132 -3.23 -1.51 -15.02
CA LEU A 132 -3.23 -1.90 -16.44
C LEU A 132 -4.62 -2.31 -16.91
N VAL A 133 -5.35 -3.11 -16.12
CA VAL A 133 -6.74 -3.50 -16.41
C VAL A 133 -7.64 -2.26 -16.48
N LEU A 134 -7.48 -1.33 -15.54
CA LEU A 134 -8.25 -0.08 -15.53
C LEU A 134 -7.92 0.81 -16.72
N LYS A 135 -6.66 0.90 -17.15
CA LYS A 135 -6.28 1.72 -18.31
C LYS A 135 -6.98 1.30 -19.60
N GLU A 136 -7.28 0.01 -19.76
CA GLU A 136 -8.02 -0.51 -20.92
C GLU A 136 -9.51 -0.13 -20.86
N LYS A 137 -10.11 -0.16 -19.66
CA LYS A 137 -11.56 0.07 -19.47
C LYS A 137 -11.93 1.54 -19.34
N LEU A 138 -11.09 2.32 -18.67
CA LEU A 138 -11.39 3.70 -18.25
C LEU A 138 -11.76 4.67 -19.39
N PRO A 139 -11.29 4.52 -20.64
CA PRO A 139 -11.76 5.35 -21.75
C PRO A 139 -13.28 5.27 -21.99
N GLU A 140 -13.88 4.09 -21.79
CA GLU A 140 -15.31 3.85 -22.06
C GLU A 140 -16.21 4.22 -20.87
N ILE A 141 -15.68 4.14 -19.65
CA ILE A 141 -16.36 4.50 -18.40
C ILE A 141 -16.75 5.99 -18.40
N GLN A 142 -17.97 6.33 -17.98
CA GLN A 142 -18.43 7.71 -17.77
C GLN A 142 -18.80 7.96 -16.31
N LYS A 143 -19.49 7.01 -15.66
CA LYS A 143 -19.97 7.09 -14.28
C LYS A 143 -19.16 6.17 -13.39
N CYS A 144 -18.68 6.74 -12.27
CA CYS A 144 -17.88 6.04 -11.28
C CYS A 144 -18.52 6.21 -9.90
N ILE A 145 -18.65 5.11 -9.17
CA ILE A 145 -18.92 5.15 -7.73
C ILE A 145 -17.61 4.85 -7.01
N VAL A 146 -17.29 5.67 -6.02
CA VAL A 146 -16.12 5.46 -5.15
C VAL A 146 -16.59 5.40 -3.70
N PHE A 147 -16.12 4.39 -2.96
CA PHE A 147 -16.41 4.18 -1.55
C PHE A 147 -15.13 3.86 -0.77
N GLY A 148 -14.80 4.69 0.23
CA GLY A 148 -13.61 4.54 1.07
C GLY A 148 -13.15 5.88 1.63
N ASP A 149 -12.48 5.86 2.78
CA ASP A 149 -12.15 7.06 3.59
C ASP A 149 -10.64 7.36 3.66
N GLY A 150 -9.83 6.67 2.86
CA GLY A 150 -8.38 6.89 2.81
C GLY A 150 -7.97 7.98 1.82
N VAL A 151 -6.79 8.58 2.02
CA VAL A 151 -6.20 9.56 1.09
C VAL A 151 -6.06 9.03 -0.35
N SER A 152 -5.87 7.72 -0.55
CA SER A 152 -5.88 7.11 -1.88
C SER A 152 -7.25 7.16 -2.57
N CYS A 153 -8.34 7.19 -1.81
CA CYS A 153 -9.69 7.37 -2.31
C CYS A 153 -9.87 8.80 -2.83
N LEU A 154 -9.42 9.78 -2.05
CA LEU A 154 -9.41 11.19 -2.44
C LEU A 154 -8.59 11.42 -3.73
N ASP A 155 -7.38 10.85 -3.81
CA ASP A 155 -6.56 10.89 -5.04
C ASP A 155 -7.29 10.29 -6.26
N LEU A 156 -7.93 9.12 -6.08
CA LEU A 156 -8.71 8.48 -7.14
C LEU A 156 -9.89 9.36 -7.60
N ILE A 157 -10.67 9.91 -6.66
CA ILE A 157 -11.81 10.79 -6.95
C ILE A 157 -11.35 11.99 -7.78
N CYS A 158 -10.29 12.66 -7.33
CA CYS A 158 -9.74 13.83 -8.02
C CYS A 158 -9.22 13.47 -9.43
N MET A 159 -8.51 12.35 -9.56
CA MET A 159 -7.99 11.88 -10.85
C MET A 159 -9.12 11.53 -11.82
N LEU A 160 -10.15 10.79 -11.38
CA LEU A 160 -11.32 10.46 -12.20
C LEU A 160 -12.05 11.74 -12.64
N ARG A 161 -12.20 12.71 -11.74
CA ARG A 161 -12.84 13.97 -12.08
C ARG A 161 -12.04 14.79 -13.09
N ASN A 162 -10.72 14.83 -12.96
CA ASN A 162 -9.83 15.49 -13.94
C ASN A 162 -9.88 14.83 -15.33
N LEU A 163 -10.22 13.54 -15.41
CA LEU A 163 -10.49 12.82 -16.66
C LEU A 163 -11.91 13.07 -17.22
N GLY A 164 -12.68 13.97 -16.61
CA GLY A 164 -14.04 14.32 -17.05
C GLY A 164 -15.11 13.31 -16.66
N LYS A 165 -14.82 12.36 -15.76
CA LYS A 165 -15.80 11.36 -15.31
C LYS A 165 -16.85 11.99 -14.37
N GLN A 166 -18.04 11.42 -14.35
CA GLN A 166 -19.06 11.66 -13.32
C GLN A 166 -18.72 10.78 -12.11
N VAL A 167 -18.48 11.40 -10.96
CA VAL A 167 -18.05 10.69 -9.74
C VAL A 167 -19.07 10.90 -8.64
N THR A 168 -19.61 9.79 -8.14
CA THR A 168 -20.40 9.75 -6.92
C THR A 168 -19.55 9.11 -5.82
N TYR A 169 -19.19 9.90 -4.81
CA TYR A 169 -18.47 9.46 -3.63
C TYR A 169 -19.46 9.11 -2.51
N ILE A 170 -19.32 7.93 -1.93
CA ILE A 170 -20.14 7.47 -0.81
C ILE A 170 -19.25 7.34 0.43
N THR A 171 -19.70 7.89 1.56
CA THR A 171 -19.01 7.81 2.85
C THR A 171 -19.96 7.52 4.00
N LYS A 172 -19.46 6.76 5.00
CA LYS A 172 -20.17 6.45 6.24
C LYS A 172 -20.26 7.65 7.19
N GLY A 173 -19.36 8.63 7.03
CA GLY A 173 -19.31 9.80 7.91
C GLY A 173 -20.39 10.83 7.57
N GLU A 174 -20.65 11.72 8.52
CA GLU A 174 -21.53 12.90 8.33
C GLU A 174 -21.01 13.84 7.23
N ARG A 175 -19.71 13.79 6.96
CA ARG A 175 -19.04 14.56 5.91
C ARG A 175 -17.90 13.78 5.27
N ALA A 176 -17.44 14.23 4.10
CA ALA A 176 -16.24 13.71 3.47
C ALA A 176 -14.99 13.97 4.33
N THR A 177 -14.47 12.94 4.98
CA THR A 177 -13.21 12.96 5.74
C THR A 177 -12.21 11.96 5.14
N PHE A 178 -10.93 12.33 5.09
CA PHE A 178 -9.86 11.48 4.53
C PHE A 178 -8.64 11.36 5.45
N ALA A 179 -8.86 11.31 6.78
CA ALA A 179 -7.80 11.29 7.80
C ALA A 179 -6.78 12.45 7.68
N LEU A 180 -7.25 13.63 7.27
CA LEU A 180 -6.45 14.86 7.18
C LEU A 180 -6.35 15.56 8.54
N ASP A 181 -5.29 16.33 8.76
CA ASP A 181 -5.15 17.23 9.91
C ASP A 181 -6.17 18.37 9.76
N GLU A 182 -7.07 18.52 10.74
CA GLU A 182 -8.27 19.38 10.67
C GLU A 182 -7.97 20.87 10.44
N TYR A 183 -6.72 21.30 10.63
CA TYR A 183 -6.29 22.70 10.52
C TYR A 183 -5.96 23.15 9.08
N ASP A 184 -5.80 22.24 8.13
CA ASP A 184 -5.34 22.59 6.77
C ASP A 184 -6.46 22.98 5.81
N PHE A 185 -7.72 22.70 6.16
CA PHE A 185 -8.89 23.08 5.36
C PHE A 185 -9.81 23.96 6.22
N GLU A 186 -9.57 25.28 6.23
CA GLU A 186 -10.47 26.28 6.83
C GLU A 186 -11.78 26.50 6.04
N GLY A 187 -12.17 25.52 5.21
CA GLY A 187 -13.45 25.39 4.50
C GLY A 187 -13.78 23.90 4.44
N GLU A 188 -15.03 23.50 4.30
CA GLU A 188 -15.34 22.07 4.40
C GLU A 188 -14.80 21.35 3.15
N LEU A 189 -13.86 20.41 3.28
CA LEU A 189 -13.33 19.62 2.15
C LEU A 189 -14.43 19.06 1.24
N GLN A 190 -15.59 18.75 1.85
CA GLN A 190 -16.80 18.38 1.13
C GLN A 190 -17.26 19.47 0.15
N GLU A 191 -17.42 20.73 0.59
CA GLU A 191 -17.79 21.86 -0.27
C GLU A 191 -16.81 22.00 -1.44
N PHE A 192 -15.50 21.89 -1.17
CA PHE A 192 -14.48 21.94 -2.22
C PHE A 192 -14.68 20.83 -3.27
N LEU A 193 -14.96 19.60 -2.84
CA LEU A 193 -15.20 18.48 -3.76
C LEU A 193 -16.51 18.66 -4.54
N GLU A 194 -17.56 19.14 -3.89
CA GLU A 194 -18.85 19.47 -4.52
C GLU A 194 -18.70 20.59 -5.56
N GLU A 195 -17.93 21.65 -5.27
CA GLU A 195 -17.57 22.71 -6.23
C GLU A 195 -16.81 22.17 -7.44
N LYS A 196 -16.03 21.10 -7.27
CA LYS A 196 -15.39 20.38 -8.39
C LYS A 196 -16.35 19.48 -9.16
N GLY A 197 -17.61 19.38 -8.75
CA GLY A 197 -18.66 18.61 -9.40
C GLY A 197 -18.64 17.13 -9.04
N ILE A 198 -18.17 16.80 -7.84
CA ILE A 198 -18.27 15.45 -7.26
C ILE A 198 -19.58 15.39 -6.48
N GLU A 199 -20.40 14.39 -6.77
CA GLU A 199 -21.59 14.11 -5.96
C GLU A 199 -21.16 13.36 -4.70
N ILE A 200 -21.58 13.82 -3.51
CA ILE A 200 -21.21 13.21 -2.24
C ILE A 200 -22.46 12.71 -1.52
N ILE A 201 -22.44 11.43 -1.16
CA ILE A 201 -23.47 10.79 -0.35
C ILE A 201 -22.86 10.45 1.01
N THR A 202 -23.31 11.16 2.04
CA THR A 202 -22.87 11.01 3.43
C THR A 202 -23.78 10.07 4.22
N GLU A 203 -23.30 9.62 5.37
CA GLU A 203 -24.00 8.72 6.30
C GLU A 203 -24.55 7.45 5.64
N ASP A 204 -23.86 6.97 4.60
CA ASP A 204 -24.33 5.88 3.76
C ASP A 204 -23.19 4.91 3.42
N GLN A 205 -23.56 3.73 2.92
CA GLN A 205 -22.60 2.71 2.48
C GLN A 205 -23.24 1.80 1.45
N ILE A 206 -22.40 1.21 0.60
CA ILE A 206 -22.84 0.22 -0.39
C ILE A 206 -23.20 -1.10 0.33
N VAL A 207 -24.39 -1.63 0.05
CA VAL A 207 -24.86 -2.93 0.59
C VAL A 207 -25.04 -4.00 -0.48
N SER A 208 -25.31 -3.60 -1.73
CA SER A 208 -25.45 -4.52 -2.85
C SER A 208 -24.85 -3.95 -4.14
N ILE A 209 -24.24 -4.82 -4.94
CA ILE A 209 -23.76 -4.50 -6.29
C ILE A 209 -24.23 -5.61 -7.23
N GLU A 210 -25.03 -5.25 -8.22
CA GLU A 210 -25.55 -6.16 -9.23
C GLU A 210 -25.03 -5.73 -10.62
N GLU A 211 -24.51 -6.67 -11.37
CA GLU A 211 -24.12 -6.45 -12.78
C GLU A 211 -25.38 -6.38 -13.67
N THR A 212 -25.33 -5.50 -14.67
CA THR A 212 -26.40 -5.23 -15.63
C THR A 212 -25.84 -5.16 -17.05
N ASP A 213 -26.70 -5.10 -18.07
CA ASP A 213 -26.27 -4.94 -19.47
C ASP A 213 -25.45 -3.67 -19.72
N HIS A 214 -25.52 -2.67 -18.83
CA HIS A 214 -24.92 -1.35 -18.99
C HIS A 214 -24.11 -0.93 -17.75
N GLY A 215 -23.41 -1.86 -17.09
CA GLY A 215 -22.58 -1.58 -15.92
C GLY A 215 -23.17 -2.20 -14.65
N TYR A 216 -23.32 -1.41 -13.59
CA TYR A 216 -23.73 -1.88 -12.28
C TYR A 216 -24.90 -1.09 -11.70
N LYS A 217 -25.76 -1.81 -10.98
CA LYS A 217 -26.76 -1.26 -10.08
C LYS A 217 -26.23 -1.39 -8.65
N VAL A 218 -26.21 -0.29 -7.91
CA VAL A 218 -25.70 -0.22 -6.54
C VAL A 218 -26.83 0.17 -5.60
N GLU A 219 -27.03 -0.61 -4.55
CA GLU A 219 -27.95 -0.30 -3.46
C GLU A 219 -27.14 0.17 -2.25
N THR A 220 -27.61 1.23 -1.60
CA THR A 220 -27.02 1.77 -0.38
C THR A 220 -27.83 1.42 0.87
N ILE A 221 -27.26 1.57 2.07
CA ILE A 221 -27.98 1.26 3.31
C ILE A 221 -29.18 2.19 3.53
N GLN A 222 -29.15 3.40 2.97
CA GLN A 222 -30.29 4.32 2.93
C GLN A 222 -31.29 4.02 1.79
N GLN A 223 -31.20 2.84 1.17
CA GLN A 223 -32.10 2.38 0.08
C GLN A 223 -32.04 3.24 -1.19
N LYS A 224 -30.92 3.95 -1.42
CA LYS A 224 -30.70 4.64 -2.70
C LYS A 224 -30.30 3.61 -3.75
N MET A 225 -30.86 3.76 -4.95
CA MET A 225 -30.53 2.93 -6.10
C MET A 225 -29.74 3.76 -7.10
N LEU A 226 -28.46 3.44 -7.27
CA LEU A 226 -27.53 4.14 -8.15
C LEU A 226 -27.18 3.27 -9.36
N THR A 227 -26.85 3.90 -10.47
CA THR A 227 -26.32 3.23 -11.67
C THR A 227 -24.95 3.79 -11.99
N THR A 228 -24.01 2.91 -12.31
CA THR A 228 -22.61 3.28 -12.57
C THR A 228 -21.97 2.32 -13.56
N ASP A 229 -20.93 2.76 -14.26
CA ASP A 229 -20.19 1.89 -15.17
C ASP A 229 -19.10 1.11 -14.40
N ILE A 230 -18.64 1.66 -13.27
CA ILE A 230 -17.61 1.05 -12.43
C ILE A 230 -17.80 1.39 -10.94
N VAL A 231 -17.43 0.44 -10.08
CA VAL A 231 -17.39 0.61 -8.61
C VAL A 231 -15.97 0.44 -8.11
N PHE A 232 -15.47 1.43 -7.38
CA PHE A 232 -14.26 1.36 -6.58
C PHE A 232 -14.64 1.34 -5.11
N ALA A 233 -14.18 0.32 -4.38
CA ALA A 233 -14.53 0.20 -2.97
C ALA A 233 -13.44 -0.49 -2.15
N TRP A 234 -13.10 0.09 -1.00
CA TRP A 234 -12.33 -0.57 0.05
C TRP A 234 -12.64 0.06 1.41
N ASP A 235 -12.86 -0.79 2.42
CA ASP A 235 -13.17 -0.34 3.78
C ASP A 235 -11.91 -0.10 4.60
N TYR A 236 -10.85 -0.88 4.36
CA TYR A 236 -9.66 -0.85 5.21
C TYR A 236 -8.39 -1.04 4.40
N TYR A 237 -7.27 -0.61 4.98
CA TYR A 237 -5.93 -0.96 4.54
C TYR A 237 -5.25 -1.79 5.64
N LYS A 238 -4.77 -2.99 5.30
CA LYS A 238 -4.26 -3.95 6.28
C LYS A 238 -2.82 -4.38 5.97
N PRO A 239 -1.91 -4.41 6.97
CA PRO A 239 -0.60 -5.05 6.84
C PRO A 239 -0.65 -6.50 6.32
N ASN A 240 0.20 -6.83 5.36
CA ASN A 240 0.29 -8.16 4.76
C ASN A 240 1.24 -9.04 5.57
N ILE A 241 0.72 -9.70 6.61
CA ILE A 241 1.54 -10.45 7.59
C ILE A 241 1.27 -11.97 7.59
N SER A 242 0.67 -12.51 6.52
CA SER A 242 0.35 -13.94 6.45
C SER A 242 1.60 -14.82 6.45
N CYS A 243 2.74 -14.34 5.93
CA CYS A 243 3.98 -15.12 5.88
C CYS A 243 4.57 -15.46 7.26
N ILE A 244 4.16 -14.75 8.33
CA ILE A 244 4.60 -15.01 9.71
C ILE A 244 3.62 -15.89 10.50
N GLU A 245 2.52 -16.33 9.88
CA GLU A 245 1.57 -17.24 10.54
C GLU A 245 2.26 -18.54 10.95
N GLY A 246 2.06 -18.94 12.21
CA GLY A 246 2.71 -20.11 12.80
C GLY A 246 4.18 -19.93 13.20
N SER A 247 4.76 -18.75 12.98
CA SER A 247 6.10 -18.39 13.51
C SER A 247 6.00 -17.80 14.93
N ALA A 248 7.14 -17.65 15.60
CA ALA A 248 7.25 -16.98 16.90
C ALA A 248 7.33 -15.44 16.80
N ILE A 249 7.24 -14.88 15.59
CA ILE A 249 7.29 -13.43 15.37
C ILE A 249 6.02 -12.79 15.92
N GLU A 250 6.18 -11.82 16.82
CA GLU A 250 5.06 -11.12 17.44
C GLU A 250 4.34 -10.18 16.46
N LYS A 251 3.01 -10.10 16.60
CA LYS A 251 2.14 -9.28 15.75
C LYS A 251 0.89 -8.80 16.51
N LYS A 252 0.33 -7.66 16.09
CA LYS A 252 -1.07 -7.29 16.35
C LYS A 252 -1.80 -7.10 15.02
N LEU A 253 -1.89 -5.87 14.51
CA LEU A 253 -2.41 -5.54 13.18
C LEU A 253 -1.33 -5.74 12.10
N GLY A 254 -0.08 -5.40 12.43
CA GLY A 254 1.15 -5.59 11.68
C GLY A 254 2.21 -6.36 12.48
N ILE A 255 3.43 -6.40 11.94
CA ILE A 255 4.58 -7.06 12.58
C ILE A 255 5.17 -6.12 13.63
N LEU A 256 5.25 -6.56 14.89
CA LEU A 256 5.83 -5.74 15.95
C LEU A 256 7.35 -5.65 15.78
N VAL A 257 7.87 -4.42 15.72
CA VAL A 257 9.30 -4.14 15.66
C VAL A 257 9.73 -3.10 16.68
N ASN A 258 10.98 -3.20 17.12
CA ASN A 258 11.60 -2.16 17.93
C ASN A 258 12.03 -0.95 17.06
N VAL A 259 12.61 0.08 17.68
CA VAL A 259 13.10 1.28 16.99
C VAL A 259 14.22 0.99 15.97
N ASN A 260 14.89 -0.15 16.08
CA ASN A 260 15.89 -0.61 15.11
C ASN A 260 15.28 -1.48 13.99
N LEU A 261 13.94 -1.58 13.91
CA LEU A 261 13.19 -2.37 12.94
C LEU A 261 13.42 -3.89 13.07
N GLU A 262 13.96 -4.35 14.20
CA GLU A 262 14.12 -5.78 14.51
C GLU A 262 12.82 -6.32 15.14
N THR A 263 12.43 -7.52 14.72
CA THR A 263 11.26 -8.24 15.25
C THR A 263 11.58 -8.89 16.61
N SER A 264 10.63 -9.61 17.21
CA SER A 264 10.89 -10.45 18.38
C SER A 264 11.92 -11.57 18.14
N GLU A 265 12.15 -11.95 16.88
CA GLU A 265 13.09 -13.00 16.49
C GLU A 265 14.42 -12.41 15.99
N LYS A 266 15.51 -12.74 16.68
CA LYS A 266 16.86 -12.20 16.41
C LYS A 266 17.30 -12.40 14.95
N GLY A 267 17.74 -11.31 14.32
CA GLY A 267 18.20 -11.33 12.93
C GLY A 267 17.09 -11.37 11.87
N ILE A 268 15.83 -11.21 12.30
CA ILE A 268 14.69 -10.96 11.44
C ILE A 268 14.21 -9.53 11.67
N TYR A 269 14.12 -8.76 10.59
CA TYR A 269 13.70 -7.37 10.57
C TYR A 269 12.39 -7.24 9.79
N ALA A 270 11.65 -6.16 10.00
CA ALA A 270 10.52 -5.80 9.15
C ALA A 270 10.50 -4.30 8.82
N ALA A 271 9.99 -3.92 7.65
CA ALA A 271 9.95 -2.53 7.20
C ALA A 271 8.79 -2.22 6.24
N GLY A 272 8.38 -0.95 6.19
CA GLY A 272 7.27 -0.44 5.38
C GLY A 272 5.90 -0.76 5.98
N ASP A 273 4.86 -0.68 5.16
CA ASP A 273 3.45 -0.79 5.58
C ASP A 273 3.05 -2.11 6.28
N CYS A 274 3.96 -3.08 6.41
CA CYS A 274 3.70 -4.31 7.15
C CYS A 274 3.97 -4.20 8.67
N VAL A 275 4.53 -3.08 9.16
CA VAL A 275 5.06 -2.98 10.52
C VAL A 275 4.20 -2.15 11.47
N GLU A 276 4.24 -2.56 12.73
CA GLU A 276 3.91 -1.77 13.92
C GLU A 276 5.22 -1.50 14.65
N ILE A 277 5.66 -0.24 14.69
CA ILE A 277 6.93 0.14 15.34
C ILE A 277 6.70 0.64 16.76
N TYR A 278 7.49 0.15 17.72
CA TYR A 278 7.44 0.65 19.08
C TYR A 278 7.78 2.14 19.14
N HIS A 279 6.90 2.92 19.74
CA HIS A 279 7.02 4.36 19.88
C HIS A 279 7.30 4.73 21.34
N PRO A 280 8.55 5.14 21.69
CA PRO A 280 8.93 5.41 23.07
C PRO A 280 8.10 6.50 23.76
N GLY A 281 7.70 7.54 23.01
CA GLY A 281 6.88 8.65 23.52
C GLY A 281 5.49 8.25 24.04
N ILE A 282 4.77 7.38 23.32
CA ILE A 282 3.44 6.90 23.74
C ILE A 282 3.48 5.57 24.49
N LYS A 283 4.65 4.91 24.56
CA LYS A 283 4.86 3.60 25.20
C LYS A 283 3.96 2.50 24.65
N ASP A 284 3.64 2.57 23.36
CA ASP A 284 2.91 1.56 22.61
C ASP A 284 3.44 1.53 21.16
N TYR A 285 2.82 0.75 20.31
CA TYR A 285 3.16 0.61 18.90
C TYR A 285 2.42 1.62 18.02
N TRP A 286 3.06 1.98 16.91
CA TRP A 286 2.59 2.96 15.96
C TRP A 286 2.66 2.41 14.53
N ILE A 287 1.66 2.71 13.70
CA ILE A 287 1.63 2.29 12.29
C ILE A 287 1.77 3.50 11.39
N ASN A 288 2.77 3.41 10.50
CA ASN A 288 3.07 4.41 9.50
C ASN A 288 3.00 3.76 8.12
N PHE A 289 2.05 4.23 7.30
CA PHE A 289 1.98 3.82 5.91
C PHE A 289 2.75 4.79 5.02
N GLY A 290 2.86 4.48 3.74
CA GLY A 290 3.26 5.45 2.72
C GLY A 290 4.77 5.54 2.45
N MET A 291 5.08 6.15 1.31
CA MET A 291 6.39 6.04 0.69
C MET A 291 7.54 6.62 1.52
N PRO A 292 7.45 7.84 2.13
CA PRO A 292 8.55 8.38 2.91
C PRO A 292 8.98 7.47 4.06
N ASN A 293 8.00 6.86 4.75
CA ASN A 293 8.24 5.92 5.83
C ASN A 293 8.86 4.62 5.31
N ALA A 294 8.30 4.05 4.25
CA ALA A 294 8.82 2.82 3.65
C ALA A 294 10.27 2.98 3.14
N LEU A 295 10.61 4.12 2.55
CA LEU A 295 11.96 4.43 2.08
C LEU A 295 12.95 4.48 3.24
N GLU A 296 12.66 5.27 4.27
CA GLU A 296 13.57 5.46 5.40
C GLU A 296 13.70 4.18 6.23
N GLN A 297 12.58 3.48 6.49
CA GLN A 297 12.62 2.19 7.17
C GLN A 297 13.41 1.15 6.37
N GLY A 298 13.24 1.09 5.04
CA GLY A 298 14.03 0.18 4.19
C GLY A 298 15.53 0.44 4.31
N LYS A 299 15.95 1.70 4.28
CA LYS A 299 17.35 2.09 4.45
C LYS A 299 17.90 1.70 5.83
N ILE A 300 17.17 2.01 6.90
CA ILE A 300 17.58 1.69 8.28
C ILE A 300 17.63 0.17 8.50
N ALA A 301 16.63 -0.57 8.03
CA ALA A 301 16.63 -2.02 8.10
C ALA A 301 17.84 -2.62 7.36
N GLY A 302 18.16 -2.12 6.17
CA GLY A 302 19.35 -2.53 5.41
C GLY A 302 20.66 -2.33 6.20
N LYS A 303 20.82 -1.16 6.84
CA LYS A 303 21.96 -0.88 7.73
C LYS A 303 22.00 -1.80 8.96
N ASN A 304 20.85 -2.04 9.58
CA ASN A 304 20.76 -2.85 10.81
C ASN A 304 20.95 -4.34 10.56
N MET A 305 20.57 -4.84 9.38
CA MET A 305 20.92 -6.18 8.94
C MET A 305 22.45 -6.39 8.84
N LEU A 306 23.23 -5.31 8.67
CA LEU A 306 24.70 -5.29 8.70
C LEU A 306 25.29 -4.93 10.09
N GLY A 307 24.45 -4.73 11.10
CA GLY A 307 24.88 -4.48 12.48
C GLY A 307 25.15 -3.02 12.86
N GLN A 308 24.61 -2.05 12.13
CA GLN A 308 24.85 -0.61 12.41
C GLN A 308 23.96 -0.01 13.53
N HIS A 309 22.97 -0.73 14.05
CA HIS A 309 22.13 -0.34 15.21
C HIS A 309 21.52 1.07 15.15
N GLU A 310 21.07 1.50 13.98
CA GLU A 310 20.42 2.79 13.73
C GLU A 310 18.96 2.75 14.19
N GLU A 311 18.47 3.87 14.73
CA GLU A 311 17.08 4.00 15.19
C GLU A 311 16.23 4.74 14.14
N TYR A 312 15.05 4.20 13.83
CA TYR A 312 14.05 4.88 13.00
C TYR A 312 13.34 5.96 13.82
N LYS A 313 13.35 7.18 13.28
CA LYS A 313 12.62 8.31 13.84
C LYS A 313 11.22 8.35 13.25
N ILE A 314 10.23 8.09 14.09
CA ILE A 314 8.83 8.09 13.70
C ILE A 314 8.44 9.50 13.25
N GLN A 315 7.87 9.59 12.04
CA GLN A 315 7.24 10.80 11.54
C GLN A 315 5.73 10.65 11.76
N GLU A 316 5.10 11.59 12.45
CA GLU A 316 3.68 11.52 12.84
C GLU A 316 2.72 12.05 11.76
N ALA A 317 3.24 12.81 10.78
CA ALA A 317 2.45 13.39 9.71
C ALA A 317 3.16 13.31 8.35
N ILE A 318 2.37 13.37 7.29
CA ILE A 318 2.83 13.51 5.91
C ILE A 318 2.15 14.72 5.28
N VAL A 319 2.91 15.45 4.47
CA VAL A 319 2.40 16.54 3.63
C VAL A 319 2.41 16.08 2.18
N PHE A 320 1.30 16.27 1.47
CA PHE A 320 1.16 15.95 0.05
C PHE A 320 0.34 17.03 -0.66
N ASN A 321 0.50 17.14 -1.97
CA ASN A 321 -0.24 18.11 -2.76
C ASN A 321 -1.40 17.44 -3.51
N LEU A 322 -2.58 18.04 -3.46
CA LEU A 322 -3.76 17.58 -4.17
C LEU A 322 -4.50 18.76 -4.79
N MET A 323 -4.77 18.68 -6.10
CA MET A 323 -5.46 19.75 -6.85
C MET A 323 -4.87 21.17 -6.64
N GLY A 324 -3.55 21.27 -6.42
CA GLY A 324 -2.86 22.54 -6.18
C GLY A 324 -2.87 23.04 -4.74
N GLN A 325 -3.42 22.27 -3.79
CA GLN A 325 -3.39 22.56 -2.36
C GLN A 325 -2.45 21.59 -1.63
N SER A 326 -1.77 22.10 -0.59
CA SER A 326 -0.92 21.28 0.29
C SER A 326 -1.77 20.78 1.46
N LEU A 327 -1.86 19.46 1.61
CA LEU A 327 -2.62 18.78 2.65
C LEU A 327 -1.68 18.02 3.58
N LYS A 328 -1.91 18.12 4.88
CA LYS A 328 -1.27 17.28 5.89
C LYS A 328 -2.23 16.18 6.32
N ALA A 329 -1.78 14.93 6.22
CA ALA A 329 -2.45 13.80 6.84
C ALA A 329 -1.65 13.36 8.07
N ARG A 330 -2.36 12.99 9.14
CA ARG A 330 -1.73 12.31 10.28
C ARG A 330 -1.75 10.81 10.02
N TRP A 331 -0.67 10.13 10.38
CA TRP A 331 -0.71 8.67 10.40
C TRP A 331 -1.68 8.20 11.47
N TRP A 332 -2.35 7.09 11.20
CA TRP A 332 -3.48 6.57 11.96
C TRP A 332 -3.11 6.45 13.45
N LYS A 333 -3.98 6.95 14.34
CA LYS A 333 -3.86 6.80 15.79
C LYS A 333 -4.49 5.50 16.27
#